data_AF-A0A7Y0GF27-F1
#
_entry.id   AF-A0A7Y0GF27-F1
#
_cell.length_a   1.000
_cell.length_b   1.000
_cell.length_c   1.000
_cell.angle_alpha   90.00
_cell.angle_beta   90.00
_cell.angle_gamma   90.00
#
_symmetry.space_group_name_H-M   'P 1'
#
loop_
_entity.id
_entity.type
_entity.pdbx_description
1 polymer ?
#
loop_
_entity_poly.entity_id
_entity_poly.type
_entity_poly.pdbx_seq_one_letter_code
_entity_poly.pdbx_strand_id
1 'polypeptide(L)'
;MTDTVPKPREPQQQEHQERQERGHAPPAGKRPSAPRARPVHPALQKLFELYPKMFGARFLPLKLGVFQDLLAQHPDEFKREDLKIALGLHARSMRYLESVATGLPRHDLQAVPVEPVAPEHVHHAIMEVFRRRQARSNEDLRPYVRAQLMRAIEASGLSREDYLLSVRQQDEVSDTLLAEVFAELGEQAAKRDALLRTFEASAKTVAEFSDMYGMDPSEVAQTLDRARLAQSVEAAQAAQAAATAQESQPPQHLLPEETPADAGEVPAAP
;
A
#
# COMPACT_ATOMS: atom_id res chain seq x y z
N MET A 1 -25.27 28.06 -107.86
CA MET A 1 -24.95 27.00 -108.84
C MET A 1 -23.46 26.72 -108.80
N THR A 2 -23.04 25.72 -108.02
CA THR A 2 -22.02 24.70 -108.37
C THR A 2 -21.85 23.80 -107.15
N ASP A 3 -22.06 22.51 -107.40
CA ASP A 3 -22.00 21.34 -106.55
C ASP A 3 -20.56 20.89 -106.25
N THR A 4 -20.45 19.92 -105.32
CA THR A 4 -19.47 18.80 -105.27
C THR A 4 -18.55 18.75 -104.01
N VAL A 5 -19.04 18.16 -102.90
CA VAL A 5 -18.79 16.77 -102.39
C VAL A 5 -17.31 16.24 -102.44
N PRO A 6 -16.81 15.30 -101.57
CA PRO A 6 -16.86 15.08 -100.09
C PRO A 6 -15.51 14.53 -99.49
N LYS A 7 -15.44 14.20 -98.17
CA LYS A 7 -14.62 13.08 -97.61
C LYS A 7 -14.96 12.83 -96.11
N PRO A 8 -14.64 11.67 -95.49
CA PRO A 8 -15.61 10.61 -95.18
C PRO A 8 -15.78 10.23 -93.69
N ARG A 9 -16.81 9.40 -93.43
CA ARG A 9 -17.32 8.77 -92.18
C ARG A 9 -16.44 7.62 -91.66
N GLU A 10 -16.16 7.51 -90.34
CA GLU A 10 -16.82 6.68 -89.27
C GLU A 10 -15.78 5.67 -88.69
N PRO A 11 -15.98 4.94 -87.55
CA PRO A 11 -16.99 5.01 -86.48
C PRO A 11 -16.44 4.87 -85.02
N GLN A 12 -17.37 4.90 -84.07
CA GLN A 12 -17.30 4.57 -82.63
C GLN A 12 -16.82 3.14 -82.35
N GLN A 13 -16.02 2.93 -81.28
CA GLN A 13 -15.98 1.73 -80.41
C GLN A 13 -14.85 1.86 -79.37
N GLN A 14 -15.20 2.21 -78.12
CA GLN A 14 -14.53 1.78 -76.87
C GLN A 14 -15.24 2.48 -75.68
N GLU A 15 -16.50 2.09 -75.49
CA GLU A 15 -17.03 2.02 -74.12
C GLU A 15 -16.38 0.83 -73.41
N HIS A 16 -16.35 0.92 -72.08
CA HIS A 16 -16.18 -0.19 -71.13
C HIS A 16 -14.76 -0.63 -70.74
N GLN A 17 -13.93 0.26 -70.20
CA GLN A 17 -12.93 -0.19 -69.21
C GLN A 17 -12.36 0.88 -68.26
N GLU A 18 -13.15 1.83 -67.76
CA GLU A 18 -12.63 2.79 -66.77
C GLU A 18 -13.68 3.27 -65.74
N ARG A 19 -14.67 2.42 -65.44
CA ARG A 19 -15.77 2.74 -64.51
C ARG A 19 -15.88 1.85 -63.27
N GLN A 20 -14.78 1.22 -62.84
CA GLN A 20 -14.72 0.52 -61.55
C GLN A 20 -13.39 0.76 -60.86
N GLU A 21 -13.19 1.97 -60.33
CA GLU A 21 -12.27 2.21 -59.20
C GLU A 21 -12.62 3.56 -58.54
N ARG A 22 -13.88 3.70 -58.11
CA ARG A 22 -14.21 4.68 -57.06
C ARG A 22 -14.19 3.95 -55.73
N GLY A 23 -13.01 3.96 -55.12
CA GLY A 23 -12.76 3.48 -53.77
C GLY A 23 -13.76 4.10 -52.80
N HIS A 24 -14.44 3.22 -52.09
CA HIS A 24 -15.33 3.48 -50.98
C HIS A 24 -14.49 4.05 -49.82
N ALA A 25 -14.45 5.37 -49.66
CA ALA A 25 -13.85 6.00 -48.50
C ALA A 25 -14.75 5.74 -47.27
N PRO A 26 -14.27 5.06 -46.21
CA PRO A 26 -15.07 4.84 -45.01
C PRO A 26 -15.31 6.17 -44.29
N PRO A 27 -16.49 6.35 -43.66
CA PRO A 27 -16.82 7.58 -42.96
C PRO A 27 -15.87 7.82 -41.79
N ALA A 28 -15.36 9.05 -41.69
CA ALA A 28 -14.50 9.49 -40.59
C ALA A 28 -15.22 9.27 -39.25
N GLY A 29 -14.83 8.21 -38.54
CA GLY A 29 -15.25 7.94 -37.18
C GLY A 29 -14.87 9.12 -36.30
N LYS A 30 -15.87 9.71 -35.64
CA LYS A 30 -15.68 10.71 -34.58
C LYS A 30 -14.73 10.13 -33.55
N ARG A 31 -13.48 10.64 -33.51
CA ARG A 31 -12.54 10.32 -32.44
C ARG A 31 -13.22 10.66 -31.10
N PRO A 32 -13.21 9.76 -30.10
CA PRO A 32 -13.74 10.10 -28.79
C PRO A 32 -12.93 11.28 -28.25
N SER A 33 -13.63 12.39 -27.97
CA SER A 33 -13.02 13.55 -27.34
C SER A 33 -12.42 13.10 -26.01
N ALA A 34 -11.11 13.33 -25.83
CA ALA A 34 -10.46 13.11 -24.55
C ALA A 34 -11.28 13.80 -23.43
N PRO A 35 -11.51 13.13 -22.29
CA PRO A 35 -12.31 13.72 -21.21
C PRO A 35 -11.65 15.03 -20.78
N ARG A 36 -12.37 16.15 -20.94
CA ARG A 36 -11.93 17.45 -20.43
C ARG A 36 -11.67 17.30 -18.95
N ALA A 37 -10.46 17.64 -18.50
CA ALA A 37 -10.11 17.65 -17.08
C ALA A 37 -11.16 18.49 -16.35
N ARG A 38 -11.82 17.89 -15.36
CA ARG A 38 -12.79 18.62 -14.54
C ARG A 38 -12.08 19.81 -13.88
N PRO A 39 -12.71 20.99 -13.79
CA PRO A 39 -12.12 22.13 -13.10
C PRO A 39 -11.72 21.73 -11.67
N VAL A 40 -10.49 22.05 -11.27
CA VAL A 40 -10.03 21.84 -9.91
C VAL A 40 -10.83 22.75 -8.97
N HIS A 41 -11.18 22.26 -7.79
CA HIS A 41 -11.90 23.05 -6.80
C HIS A 41 -11.10 24.32 -6.43
N PRO A 42 -11.70 25.52 -6.39
CA PRO A 42 -10.96 26.78 -6.20
C PRO A 42 -10.10 26.80 -4.93
N ALA A 43 -10.62 26.31 -3.80
CA ALA A 43 -9.84 26.23 -2.57
C ALA A 43 -8.65 25.26 -2.67
N LEU A 44 -8.77 24.18 -3.46
CA LEU A 44 -7.64 23.26 -3.68
C LEU A 44 -6.56 23.91 -4.56
N GLN A 45 -6.97 24.70 -5.55
CA GLN A 45 -6.03 25.49 -6.36
C GLN A 45 -5.24 26.48 -5.51
N LYS A 46 -5.90 27.21 -4.59
CA LYS A 46 -5.21 28.07 -3.63
C LYS A 46 -4.20 27.30 -2.77
N LEU A 47 -4.54 26.10 -2.30
CA LEU A 47 -3.60 25.26 -1.55
C LEU A 47 -2.36 24.89 -2.38
N PHE A 48 -2.50 24.67 -3.69
CA PHE A 48 -1.35 24.46 -4.59
C PHE A 48 -0.44 25.68 -4.69
N GLU A 49 -1.02 26.88 -4.69
CA GLU A 49 -0.29 28.14 -4.79
C GLU A 49 0.41 28.49 -3.46
N LEU A 50 -0.27 28.34 -2.32
CA LEU A 50 0.26 28.67 -0.99
C LEU A 50 1.27 27.64 -0.49
N TYR A 51 1.02 26.35 -0.73
CA TYR A 51 1.79 25.25 -0.16
C TYR A 51 2.32 24.27 -1.22
N PRO A 52 3.16 24.73 -2.17
CA PRO A 52 3.63 23.92 -3.28
C PRO A 52 4.49 22.72 -2.84
N LYS A 53 5.13 22.78 -1.66
CA LYS A 53 5.88 21.65 -1.10
C LYS A 53 4.98 20.50 -0.64
N MET A 54 3.78 20.82 -0.15
CA MET A 54 2.83 19.84 0.37
C MET A 54 1.86 19.34 -0.70
N PHE A 55 1.41 20.25 -1.58
CA PHE A 55 0.36 19.98 -2.55
C PHE A 55 0.83 20.13 -4.02
N GLY A 56 2.12 20.32 -4.29
CA GLY A 56 2.64 20.57 -5.65
C GLY A 56 2.93 19.29 -6.46
N ALA A 57 4.13 19.19 -7.03
CA ALA A 57 4.51 18.07 -7.91
C ALA A 57 4.64 16.73 -7.17
N ARG A 58 5.01 16.75 -5.89
CA ARG A 58 5.02 15.60 -5.00
C ARG A 58 4.13 15.93 -3.81
N PHE A 59 3.18 15.05 -3.52
CA PHE A 59 2.33 15.20 -2.34
C PHE A 59 3.01 14.57 -1.14
N LEU A 60 2.74 15.11 0.03
CA LEU A 60 3.22 14.58 1.31
C LEU A 60 2.02 14.25 2.22
N PRO A 61 2.10 13.20 3.05
CA PRO A 61 1.06 12.89 4.02
C PRO A 61 0.82 14.08 4.97
N LEU A 62 -0.43 14.46 5.16
CA LEU A 62 -0.77 15.63 5.98
C LEU A 62 -0.73 15.31 7.47
N LYS A 63 -0.25 16.27 8.28
CA LYS A 63 -0.38 16.30 9.73
C LYS A 63 -1.85 16.20 10.16
N LEU A 64 -2.09 15.53 11.29
CA LEU A 64 -3.38 15.58 11.96
C LEU A 64 -3.70 17.02 12.40
N GLY A 65 -4.94 17.46 12.17
CA GLY A 65 -5.35 18.83 12.48
C GLY A 65 -4.95 19.89 11.44
N VAL A 66 -4.41 19.50 10.27
CA VAL A 66 -4.03 20.44 9.19
C VAL A 66 -5.15 21.40 8.77
N PHE A 67 -6.41 20.99 8.91
CA PHE A 67 -7.57 21.83 8.63
C PHE A 67 -7.64 23.04 9.57
N GLN A 68 -7.40 22.83 10.86
CA GLN A 68 -7.36 23.89 11.87
C GLN A 68 -6.17 24.81 11.63
N ASP A 69 -5.01 24.24 11.31
CA ASP A 69 -3.80 25.01 10.99
C ASP A 69 -4.02 25.94 9.78
N LEU A 70 -4.67 25.44 8.73
CA LEU A 70 -5.02 26.23 7.53
C LEU A 70 -5.99 27.36 7.83
N LEU A 71 -7.01 27.12 8.67
CA LEU A 71 -7.96 28.17 9.06
C LEU A 71 -7.33 29.22 9.98
N ALA A 72 -6.37 28.82 10.83
CA ALA A 72 -5.66 29.73 11.71
C ALA A 72 -4.68 30.62 10.94
N GLN A 73 -3.97 30.07 9.93
CA GLN A 73 -3.00 30.81 9.13
C GLN A 73 -3.66 31.68 8.05
N HIS A 74 -4.82 31.26 7.51
CA HIS A 74 -5.51 31.96 6.42
C HIS A 74 -7.01 32.11 6.69
N PRO A 75 -7.42 32.86 7.72
CA PRO A 75 -8.83 32.98 8.13
C PRO A 75 -9.71 33.63 7.04
N ASP A 76 -9.15 34.56 6.26
CA ASP A 76 -9.90 35.30 5.24
C ASP A 76 -9.85 34.66 3.85
N GLU A 77 -8.95 33.70 3.61
CA GLU A 77 -8.76 33.11 2.27
C GLU A 77 -9.61 31.86 2.03
N PHE A 78 -9.99 31.16 3.10
CA PHE A 78 -10.70 29.89 3.05
C PHE A 78 -12.05 29.96 3.76
N LYS A 79 -13.12 29.69 3.01
CA LYS A 79 -14.40 29.31 3.61
C LYS A 79 -14.29 27.91 4.18
N ARG A 80 -14.78 27.71 5.40
CA ARG A 80 -14.67 26.45 6.15
C ARG A 80 -15.16 25.22 5.36
N GLU A 81 -16.33 25.33 4.73
CA GLU A 81 -16.93 24.23 3.96
C GLU A 81 -16.15 23.94 2.67
N ASP A 82 -15.73 24.98 1.94
CA ASP A 82 -14.94 24.86 0.72
C ASP A 82 -13.59 24.19 1.00
N LEU A 83 -12.95 24.53 2.13
CA LEU A 83 -11.70 23.92 2.54
C LEU A 83 -11.88 22.44 2.90
N LYS A 84 -12.95 22.10 3.61
CA LYS A 84 -13.27 20.70 3.95
C LYS A 84 -13.48 19.86 2.68
N ILE A 85 -14.18 20.40 1.69
CA ILE A 85 -14.37 19.75 0.38
C ILE A 85 -13.02 19.59 -0.34
N ALA A 86 -12.20 20.65 -0.38
CA ALA A 86 -10.89 20.62 -1.03
C ALA A 86 -9.96 19.57 -0.42
N LEU A 87 -9.85 19.52 0.91
CA LEU A 87 -9.04 18.52 1.60
C LEU A 87 -9.59 17.10 1.39
N GLY A 88 -10.92 16.94 1.38
CA GLY A 88 -11.55 15.64 1.07
C GLY A 88 -11.27 15.17 -0.36
N LEU A 89 -11.21 16.09 -1.33
CA LEU A 89 -10.80 15.78 -2.70
C LEU A 89 -9.31 15.40 -2.77
N HIS A 90 -8.46 16.15 -2.08
CA HIS A 90 -7.03 15.89 -2.02
C HIS A 90 -6.72 14.52 -1.39
N ALA A 91 -7.28 14.24 -0.20
CA ALA A 91 -7.03 13.02 0.56
C ALA A 91 -7.51 11.74 -0.14
N ARG A 92 -8.47 11.84 -1.07
CA ARG A 92 -8.95 10.72 -1.89
C ARG A 92 -8.29 10.62 -3.26
N SER A 93 -7.43 11.58 -3.61
CA SER A 93 -6.75 11.59 -4.91
C SER A 93 -5.74 10.44 -5.01
N MET A 94 -5.54 9.93 -6.22
CA MET A 94 -4.56 8.85 -6.46
C MET A 94 -3.15 9.24 -5.99
N ARG A 95 -2.73 10.48 -6.30
CA ARG A 95 -1.40 10.99 -5.95
C ARG A 95 -1.19 11.09 -4.44
N TYR A 96 -2.24 11.42 -3.69
CA TYR A 96 -2.15 11.46 -2.24
C TYR A 96 -2.04 10.05 -1.65
N LEU A 97 -2.87 9.11 -2.11
CA LEU A 97 -2.79 7.71 -1.67
C LEU A 97 -1.42 7.10 -1.97
N GLU A 98 -0.83 7.40 -3.13
CA GLU A 98 0.54 7.00 -3.47
C GLU A 98 1.55 7.57 -2.47
N SER A 99 1.42 8.84 -2.07
CA SER A 99 2.30 9.44 -1.05
C SER A 99 2.19 8.74 0.31
N VAL A 100 0.98 8.38 0.75
CA VAL A 100 0.75 7.66 2.01
C VAL A 100 1.28 6.23 1.91
N ALA A 101 1.09 5.57 0.76
CA ALA A 101 1.58 4.22 0.50
C ALA A 101 3.11 4.10 0.46
N THR A 102 3.84 5.22 0.37
CA THR A 102 5.30 5.22 0.54
C THR A 102 5.76 5.06 1.98
N GLY A 103 4.87 5.24 2.96
CA GLY A 103 5.21 5.17 4.38
C GLY A 103 5.98 6.38 4.92
N LEU A 104 6.03 7.49 4.19
CA LEU A 104 6.62 8.74 4.69
C LEU A 104 5.86 9.25 5.93
N PRO A 105 6.53 9.98 6.84
CA PRO A 105 5.85 10.61 7.96
C PRO A 105 4.85 11.66 7.47
N ARG A 106 3.92 12.03 8.35
CA ARG A 106 3.06 13.20 8.22
C ARG A 106 3.89 14.47 8.33
N HIS A 107 3.59 15.43 7.49
CA HIS A 107 4.25 16.73 7.46
C HIS A 107 3.29 17.86 7.77
N ASP A 108 3.80 18.91 8.41
CA ASP A 108 3.09 20.17 8.58
C ASP A 108 2.99 20.96 7.26
N LEU A 109 2.39 22.15 7.32
CA LEU A 109 2.20 23.03 6.16
C LEU A 109 3.53 23.51 5.54
N GLN A 110 4.61 23.49 6.32
CA GLN A 110 5.95 23.89 5.90
C GLN A 110 6.76 22.72 5.33
N ALA A 111 6.15 21.53 5.23
CA ALA A 111 6.76 20.27 4.81
C ALA A 111 7.85 19.77 5.78
N VAL A 112 7.68 20.02 7.08
CA VAL A 112 8.51 19.45 8.14
C VAL A 112 7.86 18.15 8.64
N PRO A 113 8.60 17.03 8.76
CA PRO A 113 8.10 15.80 9.34
C PRO A 113 7.69 16.00 10.80
N VAL A 114 6.52 15.49 11.19
CA VAL A 114 5.95 15.65 12.54
C VAL A 114 5.69 14.30 13.20
N GLU A 115 4.94 13.42 12.52
CA GLU A 115 4.42 12.17 13.10
C GLU A 115 4.54 11.02 12.10
N PRO A 116 4.81 9.78 12.51
CA PRO A 116 4.71 8.64 11.62
C PRO A 116 3.26 8.44 11.16
N VAL A 117 3.09 7.97 9.92
CA VAL A 117 1.78 7.50 9.46
C VAL A 117 1.55 6.12 10.08
N ALA A 118 0.39 5.93 10.71
CA ALA A 118 0.06 4.64 11.33
C ALA A 118 0.06 3.50 10.30
N PRO A 119 0.56 2.29 10.65
CA PRO A 119 0.68 1.16 9.71
C PRO A 119 -0.61 0.83 8.97
N GLU A 120 -1.76 0.89 9.65
CA GLU A 120 -3.08 0.65 9.05
C GLU A 120 -3.36 1.60 7.87
N HIS A 121 -3.01 2.87 8.01
CA HIS A 121 -3.22 3.87 6.96
C HIS A 121 -2.30 3.63 5.76
N VAL A 122 -1.06 3.22 5.98
CA VAL A 122 -0.12 2.86 4.91
C VAL A 122 -0.65 1.64 4.17
N HIS A 123 -1.09 0.61 4.89
CA HIS A 123 -1.68 -0.59 4.33
C HIS A 123 -2.91 -0.27 3.46
N HIS A 124 -3.89 0.44 4.01
CA HIS A 124 -5.10 0.81 3.27
C HIS A 124 -4.79 1.66 2.03
N ALA A 125 -3.78 2.53 2.10
CA ALA A 125 -3.35 3.30 0.94
C ALA A 125 -2.74 2.41 -0.15
N ILE A 126 -1.90 1.43 0.21
CA ILE A 126 -1.33 0.44 -0.71
C ILE A 126 -2.45 -0.36 -1.41
N MET A 127 -3.40 -0.87 -0.63
CA MET A 127 -4.51 -1.68 -1.16
C MET A 127 -5.44 -0.86 -2.07
N GLU A 128 -5.77 0.38 -1.68
CA GLU A 128 -6.59 1.26 -2.50
C GLU A 128 -5.89 1.67 -3.80
N VAL A 129 -4.57 1.92 -3.76
CA VAL A 129 -3.74 2.18 -4.95
C VAL A 129 -3.74 0.97 -5.87
N PHE A 130 -3.52 -0.23 -5.34
CA PHE A 130 -3.55 -1.48 -6.08
C PHE A 130 -4.91 -1.68 -6.75
N ARG A 131 -6.00 -1.62 -5.99
CA ARG A 131 -7.37 -1.78 -6.51
C ARG A 131 -7.67 -0.82 -7.65
N ARG A 132 -7.30 0.46 -7.51
CA ARG A 132 -7.50 1.49 -8.56
C ARG A 132 -6.62 1.30 -9.80
N ARG A 133 -5.40 0.78 -9.64
CA ARG A 133 -4.49 0.50 -10.78
C ARG A 133 -4.92 -0.76 -11.50
N GLN A 134 -5.25 -1.82 -10.76
CA GLN A 134 -5.71 -3.09 -11.33
C GLN A 134 -7.02 -2.93 -12.10
N ALA A 135 -7.96 -2.10 -11.63
CA ALA A 135 -9.20 -1.82 -12.35
C ALA A 135 -9.00 -1.13 -13.73
N ARG A 136 -7.80 -0.61 -14.00
CA ARG A 136 -7.44 0.10 -15.24
C ARG A 136 -6.36 -0.63 -16.05
N SER A 137 -5.84 -1.75 -15.55
CA SER A 137 -4.76 -2.52 -16.18
C SER A 137 -5.15 -3.98 -16.32
N ASN A 138 -4.73 -4.61 -17.41
CA ASN A 138 -4.87 -6.05 -17.61
C ASN A 138 -3.64 -6.83 -17.12
N GLU A 139 -2.60 -6.14 -16.65
CA GLU A 139 -1.39 -6.75 -16.10
C GLU A 139 -1.63 -7.22 -14.66
N ASP A 140 -0.93 -8.28 -14.24
CA ASP A 140 -0.95 -8.73 -12.85
C ASP A 140 -0.06 -7.84 -11.98
N LEU A 141 -0.67 -6.98 -11.16
CA LEU A 141 0.05 -6.08 -10.26
C LEU A 141 0.33 -6.70 -8.88
N ARG A 142 -0.07 -7.96 -8.65
CA ARG A 142 0.14 -8.64 -7.36
C ARG A 142 1.62 -8.74 -6.94
N PRO A 143 2.59 -9.04 -7.83
CA PRO A 143 3.99 -9.07 -7.42
C PRO A 143 4.49 -7.72 -6.87
N TYR A 144 4.04 -6.62 -7.46
CA TYR A 144 4.40 -5.27 -7.01
C TYR A 144 3.76 -4.93 -5.67
N VAL A 145 2.45 -5.22 -5.51
CA VAL A 145 1.76 -4.91 -4.24
C VAL A 145 2.30 -5.78 -3.10
N ARG A 146 2.63 -7.05 -3.35
CA ARG A 146 3.27 -7.93 -2.35
C ARG A 146 4.60 -7.37 -1.87
N ALA A 147 5.50 -7.02 -2.80
CA ALA A 147 6.78 -6.41 -2.43
C ALA A 147 6.62 -5.09 -1.66
N GLN A 148 5.58 -4.30 -1.97
CA GLN A 148 5.29 -3.06 -1.25
C GLN A 148 4.72 -3.33 0.16
N LEU A 149 3.81 -4.30 0.30
CA LEU A 149 3.26 -4.72 1.59
C LEU A 149 4.34 -5.31 2.51
N MET A 150 5.24 -6.13 1.98
CA MET A 150 6.38 -6.67 2.74
C MET A 150 7.20 -5.54 3.37
N ARG A 151 7.59 -4.55 2.56
CA ARG A 151 8.33 -3.37 3.07
C ARG A 151 7.54 -2.60 4.13
N ALA A 152 6.23 -2.44 3.94
CA ALA A 152 5.39 -1.73 4.89
C ALA A 152 5.24 -2.49 6.23
N ILE A 153 5.09 -3.81 6.18
CA ILE A 153 5.01 -4.67 7.37
C ILE A 153 6.34 -4.65 8.11
N GLU A 154 7.47 -4.84 7.42
CA GLU A 154 8.80 -4.76 8.04
C GLU A 154 9.05 -3.39 8.68
N ALA A 155 8.70 -2.29 7.99
CA ALA A 155 8.85 -0.93 8.52
C ALA A 155 7.93 -0.64 9.71
N SER A 156 6.80 -1.34 9.83
CA SER A 156 5.88 -1.19 10.96
C SER A 156 6.44 -1.76 12.27
N GLY A 157 7.33 -2.76 12.19
CA GLY A 157 7.85 -3.48 13.35
C GLY A 157 6.80 -4.28 14.13
N LEU A 158 5.56 -4.38 13.63
CA LEU A 158 4.49 -5.12 14.28
C LEU A 158 4.64 -6.63 14.08
N SER A 159 4.21 -7.40 15.07
CA SER A 159 4.03 -8.84 14.90
C SER A 159 2.93 -9.13 13.87
N ARG A 160 2.90 -10.36 13.34
CA ARG A 160 1.83 -10.79 12.43
C ARG A 160 0.44 -10.59 13.05
N GLU A 161 0.29 -10.94 14.32
CA GLU A 161 -0.99 -10.85 15.03
C GLU A 161 -1.40 -9.39 15.23
N ASP A 162 -0.50 -8.54 15.71
CA ASP A 162 -0.77 -7.11 15.92
C ASP A 162 -1.10 -6.40 14.61
N TYR A 163 -0.37 -6.74 13.54
CA TYR A 163 -0.62 -6.19 12.23
C TYR A 163 -2.02 -6.57 11.74
N LEU A 164 -2.43 -7.84 11.82
CA LEU A 164 -3.78 -8.27 11.43
C LEU A 164 -4.87 -7.65 12.31
N LEU A 165 -4.62 -7.48 13.62
CA LEU A 165 -5.52 -6.77 14.53
C LEU A 165 -5.63 -5.27 14.24
N SER A 166 -4.63 -4.66 13.60
CA SER A 166 -4.66 -3.27 13.21
C SER A 166 -5.52 -3.05 11.94
N VAL A 167 -5.49 -4.00 11.00
CA VAL A 167 -6.15 -3.91 9.68
C VAL A 167 -7.49 -4.69 9.62
N ARG A 168 -8.36 -4.54 10.63
CA ARG A 168 -9.53 -5.45 10.83
C ARG A 168 -10.61 -5.48 9.73
N GLN A 169 -10.58 -4.60 8.74
CA GLN A 169 -11.57 -4.55 7.66
C GLN A 169 -10.91 -4.84 6.32
N GLN A 170 -10.98 -6.10 5.90
CA GLN A 170 -10.39 -6.59 4.66
C GLN A 170 -11.41 -7.39 3.84
N ASP A 171 -11.28 -7.30 2.52
CA ASP A 171 -11.97 -8.17 1.58
C ASP A 171 -11.14 -9.43 1.33
N GLU A 172 -11.75 -10.45 0.73
CA GLU A 172 -11.11 -11.75 0.48
C GLU A 172 -9.80 -11.65 -0.32
N VAL A 173 -9.71 -10.65 -1.21
CA VAL A 173 -8.50 -10.36 -1.99
C VAL A 173 -7.37 -9.85 -1.09
N SER A 174 -7.69 -8.94 -0.16
CA SER A 174 -6.71 -8.41 0.81
C SER A 174 -6.22 -9.51 1.76
N ASP A 175 -7.13 -10.33 2.27
CA ASP A 175 -6.79 -11.45 3.17
C ASP A 175 -5.85 -12.46 2.49
N THR A 176 -6.15 -12.81 1.23
CA THR A 176 -5.32 -13.72 0.44
C THR A 176 -3.92 -13.13 0.21
N LEU A 177 -3.83 -11.86 -0.18
CA LEU A 177 -2.55 -11.18 -0.40
C LEU A 177 -1.74 -11.08 0.90
N LEU A 178 -2.37 -10.78 2.04
CA LEU A 178 -1.66 -10.75 3.32
C LEU A 178 -1.16 -12.14 3.73
N ALA A 179 -1.96 -13.18 3.54
CA ALA A 179 -1.52 -14.55 3.83
C ALA A 179 -0.28 -14.93 3.01
N GLU A 180 -0.27 -14.61 1.71
CA GLU A 180 0.87 -14.83 0.83
C GLU A 180 2.11 -14.02 1.28
N VAL A 181 1.92 -12.75 1.63
CA VAL A 181 3.00 -11.87 2.11
C VAL A 181 3.61 -12.37 3.40
N PHE A 182 2.80 -12.78 4.38
CA PHE A 182 3.31 -13.33 5.63
C PHE A 182 3.99 -14.69 5.45
N ALA A 183 3.51 -15.52 4.52
CA ALA A 183 4.20 -16.77 4.18
C ALA A 183 5.60 -16.48 3.60
N GLU A 184 5.71 -15.51 2.69
CA GLU A 184 6.99 -15.13 2.09
C GLU A 184 7.95 -14.51 3.10
N LEU A 185 7.47 -13.62 3.98
CA LEU A 185 8.27 -13.06 5.08
C LEU A 185 8.75 -14.17 6.02
N GLY A 186 7.90 -15.16 6.32
CA GLY A 186 8.25 -16.34 7.11
C GLY A 186 9.33 -17.20 6.46
N GLU A 187 9.23 -17.47 5.15
CA GLU A 187 10.26 -18.19 4.41
C GLU A 187 11.60 -17.44 4.41
N GLN A 188 11.57 -16.11 4.21
CA GLN A 188 12.77 -15.29 4.27
C GLN A 188 13.39 -15.31 5.66
N ALA A 189 12.59 -15.20 6.72
CA ALA A 189 13.06 -15.33 8.10
C ALA A 189 13.71 -16.69 8.36
N ALA A 190 13.05 -17.79 7.98
CA ALA A 190 13.57 -19.14 8.15
C ALA A 190 14.91 -19.36 7.41
N LYS A 191 15.06 -18.82 6.19
CA LYS A 191 16.32 -18.86 5.43
C LYS A 191 17.45 -18.13 6.16
N ARG A 192 17.18 -16.94 6.71
CA ARG A 192 18.16 -16.16 7.48
C ARG A 192 18.57 -16.90 8.76
N ASP A 193 17.62 -17.48 9.48
CA ASP A 193 17.89 -18.22 10.71
C ASP A 193 18.67 -19.51 10.44
N ALA A 194 18.36 -20.22 9.37
CA ALA A 194 19.12 -21.38 8.93
C ALA A 194 20.58 -21.00 8.57
N LEU A 195 20.78 -19.86 7.91
CA LEU A 195 22.12 -19.34 7.63
C LEU A 195 22.86 -18.98 8.91
N LEU A 196 22.21 -18.31 9.85
CA LEU A 196 22.81 -17.95 11.14
C LEU A 196 23.21 -19.19 11.94
N ARG A 197 22.35 -20.19 12.04
CA ARG A 197 22.66 -21.45 12.74
C ARG A 197 23.79 -22.22 12.08
N THR A 198 23.84 -22.28 10.75
CA THR A 198 24.95 -22.96 10.05
C THR A 198 26.26 -22.19 10.21
N PHE A 199 26.22 -20.86 10.20
CA PHE A 199 27.36 -20.00 10.50
C PHE A 199 27.89 -20.24 11.92
N GLU A 200 27.03 -20.18 12.94
CA GLU A 200 27.40 -20.39 14.34
C GLU A 200 27.96 -21.79 14.58
N ALA A 201 27.35 -22.82 13.98
CA ALA A 201 27.83 -24.20 14.08
C ALA A 201 29.20 -24.41 13.40
N SER A 202 29.53 -23.62 12.38
CA SER A 202 30.81 -23.72 11.69
C SER A 202 31.99 -23.18 12.51
N ALA A 203 31.73 -22.27 13.46
CA ALA A 203 32.73 -21.51 14.22
C ALA A 203 33.78 -20.79 13.34
N LYS A 204 33.45 -20.50 12.08
CA LYS A 204 34.31 -19.82 11.10
C LYS A 204 34.13 -18.31 11.11
N THR A 205 35.10 -17.60 10.58
CA THR A 205 34.91 -16.19 10.23
C THR A 205 33.96 -16.05 9.04
N VAL A 206 33.38 -14.86 8.85
CA VAL A 206 32.47 -14.59 7.71
C VAL A 206 33.17 -14.84 6.38
N ALA A 207 34.44 -14.43 6.24
CA ALA A 207 35.20 -14.67 5.02
C ALA A 207 35.36 -16.15 4.70
N GLU A 208 35.78 -16.96 5.68
CA GLU A 208 35.96 -18.41 5.50
C GLU A 208 34.63 -19.14 5.26
N PHE A 209 33.55 -18.69 5.88
CA PHE A 209 32.21 -19.23 5.66
C PHE A 209 31.71 -18.93 4.25
N SER A 210 31.86 -17.68 3.81
CA SER A 210 31.52 -17.23 2.46
C SER A 210 32.29 -17.98 1.39
N ASP A 211 33.61 -18.12 1.55
CA ASP A 211 34.46 -18.87 0.62
C ASP A 211 34.03 -20.35 0.53
N MET A 212 33.65 -20.97 1.66
CA MET A 212 33.22 -22.37 1.70
C MET A 212 31.92 -22.63 0.91
N TYR A 213 30.99 -21.68 0.95
CA TYR A 213 29.69 -21.82 0.28
C TYR A 213 29.58 -21.06 -1.05
N GLY A 214 30.66 -20.40 -1.49
CA GLY A 214 30.67 -19.58 -2.69
C GLY A 214 29.71 -18.37 -2.61
N MET A 215 29.54 -17.80 -1.42
CA MET A 215 28.67 -16.66 -1.16
C MET A 215 29.47 -15.36 -1.11
N ASP A 216 28.81 -14.22 -1.32
CA ASP A 216 29.44 -12.91 -1.13
C ASP A 216 29.59 -12.59 0.38
N PRO A 217 30.77 -12.19 0.87
CA PRO A 217 31.01 -11.91 2.29
C PRO A 217 30.24 -10.71 2.83
N SER A 218 29.95 -9.70 2.02
CA SER A 218 29.13 -8.56 2.43
C SER A 218 27.66 -8.97 2.57
N GLU A 219 27.14 -9.75 1.62
CA GLU A 219 25.76 -10.27 1.69
C GLU A 219 25.56 -11.19 2.90
N VAL A 220 26.52 -12.09 3.17
CA VAL A 220 26.47 -12.96 4.36
C VAL A 220 26.50 -12.12 5.63
N ALA A 221 27.42 -11.16 5.75
CA ALA A 221 27.50 -10.28 6.92
C ALA A 221 26.17 -9.55 7.20
N GLN A 222 25.60 -8.92 6.17
CA GLN A 222 24.31 -8.22 6.29
C GLN A 222 23.17 -9.16 6.69
N THR A 223 23.15 -10.39 6.13
CA THR A 223 22.13 -11.39 6.44
C THR A 223 22.24 -11.87 7.88
N LEU A 224 23.46 -12.10 8.38
CA LEU A 224 23.71 -12.49 9.76
C LEU A 224 23.33 -11.37 10.74
N ASP A 225 23.68 -10.12 10.44
CA ASP A 225 23.34 -8.97 11.29
C ASP A 225 21.82 -8.77 11.37
N ARG A 226 21.11 -8.93 10.25
CA ARG A 226 19.64 -8.92 10.22
C ARG A 226 19.04 -10.07 11.03
N ALA A 227 19.59 -11.28 10.92
CA ALA A 227 19.12 -12.44 11.67
C ALA A 227 19.28 -12.24 13.19
N ARG A 228 20.44 -11.73 13.63
CA ARG A 228 20.70 -11.40 15.04
C ARG A 228 19.77 -10.31 15.56
N LEU A 229 19.56 -9.24 14.77
CA LEU A 229 18.61 -8.19 15.12
C LEU A 229 17.20 -8.77 15.28
N ALA A 230 16.74 -9.60 14.34
CA ALA A 230 15.43 -10.24 14.42
C ALA A 230 15.27 -11.10 15.69
N GLN A 231 16.26 -11.94 16.02
CA GLN A 231 16.24 -12.73 17.27
C GLN A 231 16.18 -11.84 18.51
N SER A 232 16.89 -10.71 18.52
CA SER A 232 16.86 -9.77 19.65
C SER A 232 15.49 -9.09 19.81
N VAL A 233 14.83 -8.74 18.69
CA VAL A 233 13.49 -8.15 18.69
C VAL A 233 12.45 -9.18 19.14
N GLU A 234 12.52 -10.39 18.63
CA GLU A 234 11.61 -11.48 19.03
C GLU A 234 11.76 -11.84 20.51
N ALA A 235 12.99 -11.91 21.03
CA ALA A 235 13.25 -12.11 22.44
C ALA A 235 12.69 -10.97 23.32
N ALA A 236 12.84 -9.71 22.87
CA ALA A 236 12.27 -8.55 23.57
C ALA A 236 10.74 -8.58 23.58
N GLN A 237 10.11 -8.92 22.46
CA GLN A 237 8.66 -9.07 22.35
C GLN A 237 8.12 -10.20 23.24
N ALA A 238 8.80 -11.36 23.25
CA ALA A 238 8.43 -12.48 24.12
C ALA A 238 8.53 -12.12 25.61
N ALA A 239 9.57 -11.38 26.00
CA ALA A 239 9.71 -10.88 27.38
C ALA A 239 8.58 -9.90 27.75
N GLN A 240 8.20 -9.02 26.82
CA GLN A 240 7.13 -8.04 27.04
C GLN A 240 5.73 -8.69 27.11
N ALA A 241 5.49 -9.73 26.30
CA ALA A 241 4.27 -10.53 26.37
C ALA A 241 4.18 -11.28 27.72
N ALA A 242 5.29 -11.86 28.20
CA ALA A 242 5.33 -12.52 29.51
C ALA A 242 5.06 -11.56 30.68
N ALA A 243 5.60 -10.33 30.63
CA ALA A 243 5.33 -9.31 31.64
C ALA A 243 3.86 -8.87 31.65
N THR A 244 3.26 -8.65 30.48
CA THR A 244 1.84 -8.26 30.34
C THR A 244 0.89 -9.36 30.86
N ALA A 245 1.26 -10.63 30.67
CA ALA A 245 0.51 -11.77 31.18
C ALA A 245 0.59 -11.91 32.72
N GLN A 246 1.69 -11.50 33.34
CA GLN A 246 1.86 -11.50 34.80
C GLN A 246 1.08 -10.37 35.48
N GLU A 247 1.00 -9.19 34.86
CA GLU A 247 0.25 -8.04 35.40
C GLU A 247 -1.28 -8.19 35.27
N SER A 248 -1.73 -9.08 34.38
CA SER A 248 -3.15 -9.41 34.18
C SER A 248 -3.67 -10.51 35.12
N GLN A 249 -2.84 -11.06 36.02
CA GLN A 249 -3.30 -12.01 37.04
C GLN A 249 -4.01 -11.26 38.19
N PRO A 250 -5.31 -11.52 38.46
CA PRO A 250 -6.00 -10.88 39.57
C PRO A 250 -5.35 -11.30 40.91
N PRO A 251 -5.26 -10.40 41.91
CA PRO A 251 -4.75 -10.76 43.22
C PRO A 251 -5.63 -11.88 43.77
N GLN A 252 -5.02 -13.04 44.05
CA GLN A 252 -5.70 -14.14 44.72
C GLN A 252 -6.11 -13.68 46.11
N HIS A 253 -7.37 -13.25 46.25
CA HIS A 253 -7.96 -12.95 47.54
C HIS A 253 -8.09 -14.25 48.32
N LEU A 254 -7.26 -14.38 49.37
CA LEU A 254 -7.36 -15.45 50.36
C LEU A 254 -8.82 -15.56 50.84
N LEU A 255 -9.41 -16.75 50.73
CA LEU A 255 -10.61 -17.13 51.46
C LEU A 255 -10.19 -17.71 52.83
N PRO A 256 -10.87 -17.36 53.93
CA PRO A 256 -10.50 -17.80 55.27
C PRO A 256 -10.86 -19.28 55.50
N GLU A 257 -10.03 -19.98 56.28
CA GLU A 257 -10.17 -21.38 56.67
C GLU A 257 -11.53 -21.69 57.30
N GLU A 258 -12.24 -22.68 56.77
CA GLU A 258 -13.38 -23.31 57.44
C GLU A 258 -12.88 -24.20 58.60
N THR A 259 -13.27 -23.87 59.82
CA THR A 259 -13.15 -24.73 61.00
C THR A 259 -14.06 -25.95 60.88
N PRO A 260 -13.61 -27.18 61.19
CA PRO A 260 -14.44 -28.37 61.09
C PRO A 260 -15.47 -28.44 62.23
N ALA A 261 -16.71 -28.77 61.86
CA ALA A 261 -17.83 -28.98 62.77
C ALA A 261 -17.69 -30.30 63.55
N ASP A 262 -17.97 -30.18 64.85
CA ASP A 262 -17.95 -31.19 65.90
C ASP A 262 -18.95 -32.33 65.66
N ALA A 263 -18.56 -33.55 66.03
CA ALA A 263 -19.26 -34.80 65.72
C ALA A 263 -20.39 -35.08 66.74
N GLY A 264 -21.62 -35.13 66.23
CA GLY A 264 -22.81 -35.53 66.97
C GLY A 264 -22.81 -37.00 67.40
N GLU A 265 -22.64 -37.16 68.69
CA GLU A 265 -23.07 -38.22 69.63
C GLU A 265 -24.23 -39.14 69.20
N VAL A 266 -24.00 -40.45 69.30
CA VAL A 266 -25.00 -41.53 69.20
C VAL A 266 -25.22 -42.13 70.58
N PRO A 267 -26.45 -42.19 71.12
CA PRO A 267 -26.73 -43.04 72.27
C PRO A 267 -27.46 -44.32 71.85
N ALA A 268 -26.99 -45.44 72.39
CA ALA A 268 -27.61 -46.76 72.35
C ALA A 268 -28.46 -47.01 73.60
N ALA A 269 -29.62 -47.65 73.44
CA ALA A 269 -30.24 -48.65 74.34
C ALA A 269 -31.75 -48.84 74.04
N PRO A 270 -32.39 -49.91 74.52
CA PRO A 270 -31.92 -51.29 74.72
C PRO A 270 -32.50 -52.28 73.69
#